data_AF-A0A7X1IJL6-F1
#
_entry.id   AF-A0A7X1IJL6-F1
#
_cell.length_a   1.000
_cell.length_b   1.000
_cell.length_c   1.000
_cell.angle_alpha   90.00
_cell.angle_beta   90.00
_cell.angle_gamma   90.00
#
_symmetry.space_group_name_H-M   'P 1'
#
loop_
_entity.id
_entity.type
_entity.pdbx_description
1 polymer ?
#
loop_
_entity_poly.entity_id
_entity_poly.type
_entity_poly.pdbx_seq_one_letter_code
_entity_poly.pdbx_strand_id
1 'polypeptide(L)'
;MPDDHPSRPDRAALWLGVLLRRFPELARELAPSRTTSPSPTGRSPRSEAALPIRLFVSDTIRDITDGVIELDEAVHEKLRLPRPGRARVEERLLRLLGLLDRIAGHPLLAAHVTDEARRMAERCAVALGEPDVLVRVRGRCEFCGSVSLRVFTRAETVLCVNPACRCSDPSCPCRTDSRHRHTWVRADWERRADPAGTGEEGTR
;
A
#
# COMPACT_ATOMS: atom_id res chain seq x y z
N MET A 1 -16.77 -23.83 30.51
CA MET A 1 -16.25 -22.46 30.34
C MET A 1 -15.99 -22.30 28.86
N PRO A 2 -16.74 -21.47 28.11
CA PRO A 2 -16.36 -21.16 26.74
C PRO A 2 -15.12 -20.27 26.79
N ASP A 3 -14.05 -20.70 26.13
CA ASP A 3 -12.84 -19.91 25.93
C ASP A 3 -13.18 -18.67 25.12
N ASP A 4 -13.21 -17.52 25.80
CA ASP A 4 -13.32 -16.18 25.23
C ASP A 4 -11.95 -15.80 24.62
N HIS A 5 -11.55 -16.49 23.55
CA HIS A 5 -10.45 -16.02 22.72
C HIS A 5 -10.91 -14.71 22.08
N PRO A 6 -10.19 -13.58 22.25
CA PRO A 6 -10.57 -12.33 21.60
C PRO A 6 -10.68 -12.61 20.10
N SER A 7 -11.92 -12.55 19.60
CA SER A 7 -12.25 -12.78 18.19
C SER A 7 -11.27 -12.01 17.34
N ARG A 8 -10.39 -12.74 16.64
CA ARG A 8 -9.38 -12.14 15.76
C ARG A 8 -10.10 -11.09 14.91
N PRO A 9 -9.64 -9.82 14.90
CA PRO A 9 -10.39 -8.76 14.25
C PRO A 9 -10.64 -9.15 12.79
N ASP A 10 -11.89 -9.02 12.35
CA ASP A 10 -12.28 -9.34 10.99
C ASP A 10 -11.38 -8.56 10.02
N ARG A 11 -10.56 -9.30 9.27
CA ARG A 11 -9.56 -8.73 8.37
C ARG A 11 -10.22 -7.88 7.28
N ALA A 12 -11.43 -8.25 6.84
CA ALA A 12 -12.19 -7.45 5.89
C ALA A 12 -12.59 -6.11 6.50
N ALA A 13 -13.08 -6.09 7.74
CA ALA A 13 -13.43 -4.87 8.47
C ALA A 13 -12.24 -3.91 8.58
N LEU A 14 -11.06 -4.45 8.91
CA LEU A 14 -9.83 -3.67 9.01
C LEU A 14 -9.49 -2.96 7.69
N TRP A 15 -9.46 -3.71 6.58
CA TRP A 15 -9.05 -3.15 5.28
C TRP A 15 -10.10 -2.21 4.68
N LEU A 16 -11.39 -2.53 4.81
CA LEU A 16 -12.48 -1.63 4.39
C LEU A 16 -12.46 -0.33 5.21
N GLY A 17 -12.21 -0.41 6.52
CA GLY A 17 -12.06 0.76 7.39
C GLY A 17 -10.84 1.61 7.05
N VAL A 18 -9.73 0.99 6.67
CA VAL A 18 -8.54 1.69 6.15
C VAL A 18 -8.86 2.43 4.85
N LEU A 19 -9.53 1.76 3.91
CA LEU A 19 -9.91 2.32 2.62
C LEU A 19 -10.87 3.50 2.79
N LEU A 20 -11.85 3.38 3.69
CA LEU A 20 -12.81 4.43 4.03
C LEU A 20 -12.12 5.70 4.57
N ARG A 21 -11.03 5.56 5.33
CA ARG A 21 -10.25 6.71 5.82
C ARG A 21 -9.37 7.34 4.74
N ARG A 22 -8.69 6.51 3.94
CA ARG A 22 -7.69 6.97 2.95
C ARG A 22 -8.31 7.55 1.68
N PHE A 23 -9.46 7.06 1.25
CA PHE A 23 -10.06 7.51 -0.01
C PHE A 23 -10.36 9.02 -0.04
N PRO A 24 -10.91 9.63 1.03
CA PRO A 24 -11.05 11.09 1.10
C PRO A 24 -9.72 11.86 1.06
N GLU A 25 -8.64 11.31 1.63
CA GLU A 25 -7.31 11.92 1.57
C GLU A 25 -6.79 11.93 0.12
N LEU A 26 -6.94 10.82 -0.57
CA LEU A 26 -6.57 10.69 -1.98
C LEU A 26 -7.35 11.68 -2.85
N ALA A 27 -8.65 11.86 -2.59
CA ALA A 27 -9.48 12.84 -3.29
C ALA A 27 -9.02 14.30 -3.04
N ARG A 28 -8.47 14.61 -1.86
CA ARG A 28 -7.93 15.95 -1.55
C ARG A 28 -6.65 16.27 -2.32
N GLU A 29 -5.82 15.27 -2.63
CA GLU A 29 -4.61 15.46 -3.46
C GLU A 29 -4.95 15.98 -4.87
N LEU A 30 -6.14 15.63 -5.39
CA LEU A 30 -6.64 16.17 -6.65
C LEU A 30 -7.30 17.55 -6.52
N ALA A 31 -7.71 17.96 -5.31
CA ALA A 31 -8.30 19.27 -5.13
C ALA A 31 -7.27 20.33 -5.57
N PRO A 32 -7.67 21.34 -6.36
CA PRO A 32 -6.78 22.45 -6.66
C PRO A 32 -6.40 23.08 -5.33
N SER A 33 -5.13 22.97 -4.95
CA SER A 33 -4.61 23.67 -3.78
C SER A 33 -4.98 25.13 -3.99
N ARG A 34 -5.76 25.72 -3.08
CA ARG A 34 -6.01 27.16 -3.09
C ARG A 34 -4.65 27.82 -3.06
N THR A 35 -4.24 28.35 -4.20
CA THR A 35 -2.99 29.07 -4.38
C THR A 35 -2.92 30.12 -3.29
N THR A 36 -1.93 30.00 -2.41
CA THR A 36 -1.38 31.12 -1.68
C THR A 36 -1.19 32.25 -2.70
N SER A 37 -1.82 33.41 -2.46
CA SER A 37 -1.70 34.58 -3.33
C SER A 37 -0.22 34.83 -3.67
N PRO A 38 0.10 35.18 -4.93
CA PRO A 38 1.47 35.47 -5.31
C PRO A 38 1.95 36.70 -4.53
N SER A 39 2.95 36.50 -3.67
CA SER A 39 3.70 37.61 -3.08
C SER A 39 4.57 38.22 -4.18
N PRO A 40 4.51 39.54 -4.45
CA PRO A 40 5.14 40.15 -5.60
C PRO A 40 6.60 40.49 -5.29
N THR A 41 7.45 39.50 -5.04
CA THR A 41 8.91 39.72 -5.08
C THR A 41 9.65 38.45 -5.51
N GLY A 42 10.21 38.51 -6.72
CA GLY A 42 11.57 38.02 -6.99
C GLY A 42 11.78 36.51 -7.15
N ARG A 43 12.10 36.15 -8.39
CA ARG A 43 12.85 34.95 -8.83
C ARG A 43 12.02 33.67 -8.98
N SER A 44 11.53 33.50 -10.20
CA SER A 44 10.88 32.29 -10.72
C SER A 44 11.74 31.04 -10.45
N PRO A 45 11.29 30.06 -9.64
CA PRO A 45 11.80 28.72 -9.76
C PRO A 45 11.18 28.15 -11.03
N ARG A 46 12.03 27.63 -11.92
CA ARG A 46 11.60 26.80 -13.04
C ARG A 46 10.52 25.82 -12.55
N SER A 47 9.35 25.89 -13.16
CA SER A 47 8.31 24.87 -13.06
C SER A 47 8.86 23.58 -13.67
N GLU A 48 9.64 22.84 -12.89
CA GLU A 48 10.24 21.57 -13.28
C GLU A 48 9.45 20.44 -12.59
N ALA A 49 8.48 19.91 -13.35
CA ALA A 49 7.84 18.59 -13.20
C ALA A 49 6.75 18.36 -12.12
N ALA A 50 5.74 19.23 -12.01
CA ALA A 50 4.51 18.94 -11.24
C ALA A 50 3.44 18.10 -11.99
N LEU A 51 3.80 17.37 -13.08
CA LEU A 51 2.83 16.77 -14.02
C LEU A 51 2.92 15.26 -14.35
N PRO A 52 3.66 14.40 -13.62
CA PRO A 52 3.38 12.94 -13.62
C PRO A 52 2.54 12.47 -12.42
N ILE A 53 2.65 13.14 -11.28
CA ILE A 53 2.11 12.67 -9.99
C ILE A 53 0.58 12.81 -9.91
N ARG A 54 0.00 13.90 -10.44
CA ARG A 54 -1.46 14.11 -10.40
C ARG A 54 -2.25 13.16 -11.29
N LEU A 55 -1.67 12.72 -12.42
CA LEU A 55 -2.30 11.72 -13.28
C LEU A 55 -2.32 10.35 -12.59
N PHE A 56 -1.23 9.95 -11.94
CA PHE A 56 -1.17 8.71 -11.18
C PHE A 56 -2.20 8.67 -10.03
N VAL A 57 -2.39 9.77 -9.31
CA VAL A 57 -3.43 9.90 -8.27
C VAL A 57 -4.83 9.79 -8.87
N SER A 58 -5.08 10.45 -10.01
CA SER A 58 -6.36 10.40 -10.73
C SER A 58 -6.70 8.99 -11.21
N ASP A 59 -5.73 8.29 -11.79
CA ASP A 59 -5.89 6.90 -12.22
C ASP A 59 -6.13 5.98 -11.03
N THR A 60 -5.41 6.20 -9.92
CA THR A 60 -5.63 5.45 -8.68
C THR A 60 -7.05 5.66 -8.13
N ILE A 61 -7.58 6.88 -8.17
CA ILE A 61 -8.97 7.16 -7.77
C ILE A 61 -9.97 6.42 -8.66
N ARG A 62 -9.75 6.42 -9.98
CA ARG A 62 -10.62 5.70 -10.92
C ARG A 62 -10.63 4.21 -10.61
N ASP A 63 -9.44 3.61 -10.50
CA ASP A 63 -9.28 2.19 -10.21
C ASP A 63 -9.94 1.77 -8.89
N ILE A 64 -9.78 2.56 -7.83
CA ILE A 64 -10.41 2.27 -6.53
C ILE A 64 -11.93 2.43 -6.63
N THR A 65 -12.41 3.44 -7.37
CA THR A 65 -13.84 3.65 -7.56
C THR A 65 -14.46 2.46 -8.28
N ASP A 66 -13.85 2.01 -9.37
CA ASP A 66 -14.30 0.86 -10.15
C ASP A 66 -14.23 -0.42 -9.32
N GLY A 67 -13.11 -0.67 -8.63
CA GLY A 67 -12.95 -1.84 -7.75
C GLY A 67 -13.96 -1.90 -6.60
N VAL A 68 -14.29 -0.77 -5.96
CA VAL A 68 -15.34 -0.74 -4.92
C VAL A 68 -16.73 -0.97 -5.51
N ILE A 69 -17.02 -0.46 -6.71
CA ILE A 69 -18.28 -0.73 -7.40
C ILE A 69 -18.40 -2.22 -7.71
N GLU A 70 -17.38 -2.81 -8.32
CA GLU A 70 -17.34 -4.24 -8.67
C GLU A 70 -17.45 -5.13 -7.44
N LEU A 71 -16.72 -4.81 -6.36
CA LEU A 71 -16.79 -5.56 -5.10
C LEU A 71 -18.19 -5.48 -4.45
N ASP A 72 -18.80 -4.29 -4.42
CA ASP A 72 -20.16 -4.11 -3.89
C ASP A 72 -21.18 -4.92 -4.71
N GLU A 73 -21.07 -4.91 -6.04
CA GLU A 73 -21.92 -5.72 -6.91
C GLU A 73 -21.72 -7.23 -6.71
N ALA A 74 -20.46 -7.71 -6.65
CA ALA A 74 -20.13 -9.11 -6.43
C ALA A 74 -20.64 -9.63 -5.08
N VAL A 75 -20.55 -8.82 -4.02
CA VAL A 75 -21.10 -9.15 -2.69
C VAL A 75 -22.63 -9.26 -2.76
N HIS A 76 -23.31 -8.32 -3.40
CA HIS A 76 -24.77 -8.37 -3.52
C HIS A 76 -25.23 -9.57 -4.33
N GLU A 77 -24.56 -9.87 -5.45
CA GLU A 77 -24.83 -11.06 -6.24
C GLU A 77 -24.66 -12.34 -5.40
N LYS A 78 -23.52 -12.48 -4.71
CA LYS A 78 -23.22 -13.68 -3.92
C LYS A 78 -24.17 -13.87 -2.74
N LEU A 79 -24.55 -12.78 -2.07
CA LEU A 79 -25.51 -12.76 -0.97
C LEU A 79 -26.98 -12.78 -1.43
N ARG A 80 -27.23 -12.84 -2.76
CA ARG A 80 -28.56 -12.80 -3.39
C ARG A 80 -29.40 -11.60 -2.97
N LEU A 81 -28.76 -10.44 -2.86
CA LEU A 81 -29.39 -9.16 -2.56
C LEU A 81 -29.76 -8.43 -3.86
N PRO A 82 -30.72 -7.48 -3.81
CA PRO A 82 -30.98 -6.59 -4.93
C PRO A 82 -29.70 -5.87 -5.36
N ARG A 83 -29.53 -5.65 -6.67
CA ARG A 83 -28.35 -4.95 -7.19
C ARG A 83 -28.24 -3.57 -6.52
N PRO A 84 -27.05 -3.20 -6.02
CA PRO A 84 -26.88 -1.92 -5.35
C PRO A 84 -27.11 -0.75 -6.32
N GLY A 85 -27.84 0.27 -5.86
CA GLY A 85 -28.02 1.51 -6.62
C GLY A 85 -26.72 2.33 -6.76
N ARG A 86 -26.76 3.39 -7.57
CA ARG A 86 -25.65 4.36 -7.67
C ARG A 86 -25.41 5.00 -6.29
N ALA A 87 -24.15 5.00 -5.87
CA ALA A 87 -23.71 5.51 -4.57
C ALA A 87 -22.25 5.94 -4.66
N ARG A 88 -21.83 6.84 -3.77
CA ARG A 88 -20.42 7.25 -3.63
C ARG A 88 -19.59 6.10 -3.06
N VAL A 89 -18.26 6.16 -3.25
CA VAL A 89 -17.34 5.11 -2.77
C VAL A 89 -17.49 4.89 -1.26
N GLU A 90 -17.56 5.97 -0.48
CA GLU A 90 -17.70 5.93 0.98
C GLU A 90 -19.00 5.23 1.42
N GLU A 91 -20.10 5.51 0.71
CA GLU A 91 -21.41 4.90 0.98
C GLU A 91 -21.40 3.39 0.69
N ARG A 92 -20.73 2.98 -0.39
CA ARG A 92 -20.56 1.55 -0.73
C ARG A 92 -19.67 0.83 0.28
N LEU A 93 -18.58 1.46 0.72
CA LEU A 93 -17.70 0.90 1.76
C LEU A 93 -18.44 0.72 3.09
N LEU A 94 -19.25 1.70 3.50
CA LEU A 94 -20.09 1.59 4.69
C LEU A 94 -21.13 0.46 4.56
N ARG A 95 -21.72 0.29 3.37
CA ARG A 95 -22.63 -0.82 3.08
C ARG A 95 -21.93 -2.17 3.19
N LEU A 96 -20.74 -2.31 2.60
CA LEU A 96 -19.92 -3.53 2.70
C LEU A 96 -19.57 -3.85 4.16
N LEU A 97 -19.20 -2.84 4.96
CA LEU A 97 -18.97 -2.99 6.40
C LEU A 97 -20.23 -3.51 7.13
N GLY A 98 -21.41 -3.01 6.76
CA GLY A 98 -22.69 -3.49 7.31
C GLY A 98 -23.10 -4.91 6.88
N LEU A 99 -22.42 -5.50 5.89
CA LEU A 99 -22.68 -6.86 5.40
C LEU A 99 -21.68 -7.90 5.94
N LEU A 100 -20.71 -7.50 6.75
CA LEU A 100 -19.60 -8.37 7.18
C LEU A 100 -20.06 -9.64 7.89
N ASP A 101 -21.06 -9.58 8.77
CA ASP A 101 -21.59 -10.77 9.45
C ASP A 101 -22.14 -11.81 8.45
N ARG A 102 -22.78 -11.34 7.37
CA ARG A 102 -23.30 -12.21 6.30
C ARG A 102 -22.18 -12.71 5.40
N ILE A 103 -21.20 -11.87 5.11
CA ILE A 103 -20.00 -12.23 4.34
C ILE A 103 -19.20 -13.31 5.08
N ALA A 104 -19.08 -13.23 6.41
CA ALA A 104 -18.40 -14.21 7.25
C ALA A 104 -19.02 -15.62 7.14
N GLY A 105 -20.33 -15.71 6.86
CA GLY A 105 -21.01 -16.97 6.54
C GLY A 105 -20.58 -17.63 5.23
N HIS A 106 -19.77 -16.94 4.40
CA HIS A 106 -19.30 -17.41 3.09
C HIS A 106 -17.77 -17.29 2.99
N PRO A 107 -16.99 -18.32 3.37
CA PRO A 107 -15.54 -18.22 3.49
C PRO A 107 -14.81 -17.73 2.24
N LEU A 108 -15.22 -18.19 1.05
CA LEU A 108 -14.64 -17.73 -0.22
C LEU A 108 -14.94 -16.27 -0.52
N LEU A 109 -16.15 -15.79 -0.18
CA LEU A 109 -16.51 -14.38 -0.32
C LEU A 109 -15.74 -13.52 0.67
N ALA A 110 -15.61 -13.95 1.92
CA ALA A 110 -14.85 -13.25 2.95
C ALA A 110 -13.36 -13.11 2.58
N ALA A 111 -12.76 -14.17 2.02
CA ALA A 111 -11.40 -14.13 1.50
C ALA A 111 -11.29 -13.12 0.34
N HIS A 112 -12.19 -13.21 -0.64
CA HIS A 112 -12.22 -12.30 -1.78
C HIS A 112 -12.34 -10.83 -1.35
N VAL A 113 -13.30 -10.49 -0.47
CA VAL A 113 -13.48 -9.13 0.06
C VAL A 113 -12.24 -8.64 0.79
N THR A 114 -11.60 -9.51 1.58
CA THR A 114 -10.36 -9.16 2.31
C THR A 114 -9.23 -8.82 1.34
N ASP A 115 -9.00 -9.67 0.34
CA ASP A 115 -7.91 -9.51 -0.63
C ASP A 115 -8.13 -8.28 -1.51
N GLU A 116 -9.38 -8.06 -1.95
CA GLU A 116 -9.80 -6.91 -2.75
C GLU A 116 -9.62 -5.59 -1.99
N ALA A 117 -10.16 -5.51 -0.77
CA ALA A 117 -10.04 -4.32 0.09
C ALA A 117 -8.58 -4.03 0.45
N ARG A 118 -7.78 -5.09 0.72
CA ARG A 118 -6.35 -4.95 0.98
C ARG A 118 -5.61 -4.37 -0.22
N ARG A 119 -5.84 -4.92 -1.42
CA ARG A 119 -5.17 -4.46 -2.65
C ARG A 119 -5.46 -2.98 -2.91
N MET A 120 -6.72 -2.56 -2.77
CA MET A 120 -7.10 -1.15 -2.93
C MET A 120 -6.47 -0.25 -1.85
N ALA A 121 -6.48 -0.69 -0.59
CA ALA A 121 -5.88 0.06 0.52
C ALA A 121 -4.36 0.22 0.39
N GLU A 122 -3.66 -0.77 -0.15
CA GLU A 122 -2.23 -0.70 -0.47
C GLU A 122 -1.97 0.27 -1.63
N ARG A 123 -2.82 0.27 -2.66
CA ARG A 123 -2.74 1.24 -3.76
C ARG A 123 -2.95 2.68 -3.29
N CYS A 124 -3.89 2.92 -2.37
CA CYS A 124 -4.04 4.22 -1.71
C CYS A 124 -2.75 4.66 -1.01
N ALA A 125 -2.13 3.75 -0.25
CA ALA A 125 -0.90 4.07 0.50
C ALA A 125 0.24 4.46 -0.44
N VAL A 126 0.39 3.76 -1.57
CA VAL A 126 1.39 4.10 -2.61
C VAL A 126 1.10 5.48 -3.21
N ALA A 127 -0.15 5.76 -3.58
CA ALA A 127 -0.53 7.04 -4.18
C ALA A 127 -0.44 8.23 -3.21
N LEU A 128 -0.64 8.01 -1.92
CA LEU A 128 -0.43 9.00 -0.86
C LEU A 128 1.04 9.15 -0.44
N GLY A 129 1.96 8.36 -1.01
CA GLY A 129 3.38 8.39 -0.66
C GLY A 129 3.66 7.92 0.77
N GLU A 130 2.79 7.08 1.35
CA GLU A 130 3.05 6.49 2.66
C GLU A 130 4.32 5.62 2.61
N PRO A 131 5.23 5.74 3.59
CA PRO A 131 6.47 4.98 3.59
C PRO A 131 6.17 3.48 3.65
N ASP A 132 6.91 2.69 2.86
CA ASP A 132 6.88 1.23 2.94
C ASP A 132 7.37 0.74 4.30
N VAL A 133 6.82 -0.35 4.80
CA VAL A 133 7.32 -1.00 6.03
C VAL A 133 8.61 -1.74 5.67
N LEU A 134 9.70 -1.40 6.36
CA LEU A 134 11.00 -2.02 6.17
C LEU A 134 11.21 -3.15 7.18
N VAL A 135 11.30 -4.39 6.70
CA VAL A 135 11.62 -5.56 7.54
C VAL A 135 13.10 -5.92 7.37
N ARG A 136 13.79 -6.21 8.47
CA ARG A 136 15.20 -6.65 8.43
C ARG A 136 15.31 -8.07 7.88
N VAL A 137 16.21 -8.27 6.93
CA VAL A 137 16.59 -9.62 6.45
C VAL A 137 17.74 -10.14 7.30
N ARG A 138 17.67 -11.42 7.70
CA ARG A 138 18.82 -12.12 8.29
C ARG A 138 19.81 -12.44 7.18
N GLY A 139 21.04 -11.94 7.32
CA GLY A 139 22.09 -12.14 6.32
C GLY A 139 22.90 -10.88 6.06
N ARG A 140 23.94 -11.02 5.23
CA ARG A 140 24.83 -9.95 4.80
C ARG A 140 24.58 -9.65 3.32
N CYS A 141 24.69 -8.38 2.95
CA CYS A 141 24.70 -8.00 1.55
C CYS A 141 25.92 -8.62 0.85
N GLU A 142 25.72 -9.25 -0.30
CA GLU A 142 26.79 -9.88 -1.09
C GLU A 142 27.82 -8.89 -1.62
N PHE A 143 27.42 -7.63 -1.84
CA PHE A 143 28.30 -6.61 -2.40
C PHE A 143 29.17 -5.90 -1.38
N CYS A 144 28.66 -5.64 -0.17
CA CYS A 144 29.38 -4.88 0.85
C CYS A 144 29.57 -5.62 2.18
N GLY A 145 29.11 -6.88 2.27
CA GLY A 145 29.20 -7.70 3.49
C GLY A 145 28.40 -7.18 4.69
N SER A 146 27.62 -6.09 4.54
CA SER A 146 26.93 -5.41 5.65
C SER A 146 25.58 -6.06 5.98
N VAL A 147 25.17 -6.02 7.26
CA VAL A 147 23.84 -6.50 7.75
C VAL A 147 22.72 -5.47 7.54
N SER A 148 22.72 -4.84 6.38
CA SER A 148 21.88 -3.69 6.01
C SER A 148 20.81 -4.04 4.97
N LEU A 149 20.51 -5.33 4.79
CA LEU A 149 19.42 -5.75 3.91
C LEU A 149 18.06 -5.46 4.54
N ARG A 150 17.16 -4.88 3.76
CA ARG A 150 15.77 -4.59 4.14
C ARG A 150 14.83 -5.05 3.05
N VAL A 151 13.72 -5.67 3.46
CA VAL A 151 12.56 -5.96 2.62
C VAL A 151 11.62 -4.77 2.71
N PHE A 152 11.26 -4.24 1.55
CA PHE A 152 10.22 -3.26 1.35
C PHE A 152 8.95 -4.04 1.04
N THR A 153 8.08 -4.19 2.05
CA THR A 153 6.97 -5.14 2.02
C THR A 153 5.93 -4.87 0.95
N ARG A 154 5.73 -3.60 0.58
CA ARG A 154 4.79 -3.19 -0.47
C ARG A 154 5.44 -3.20 -1.84
N ALA A 155 6.70 -2.79 -1.94
CA ALA A 155 7.45 -2.81 -3.20
C ALA A 155 7.95 -4.22 -3.58
N GLU A 156 7.73 -5.22 -2.72
CA GLU A 156 8.20 -6.60 -2.85
C GLU A 156 9.68 -6.70 -3.27
N THR A 157 10.48 -5.81 -2.69
CA THR A 157 11.87 -5.56 -3.09
C THR A 157 12.77 -5.70 -1.89
N VAL A 158 13.95 -6.29 -2.09
CA VAL A 158 15.05 -6.23 -1.12
C VAL A 158 16.06 -5.20 -1.61
N LEU A 159 16.59 -4.39 -0.69
CA LEU A 159 17.75 -3.55 -0.96
C LEU A 159 18.68 -3.45 0.24
N CYS A 160 19.94 -3.12 -0.04
CA CYS A 160 20.93 -2.80 0.96
C CYS A 160 20.84 -1.30 1.31
N VAL A 161 20.47 -0.97 2.54
CA VAL A 161 20.34 0.44 2.98
C VAL A 161 21.68 1.12 3.26
N ASN A 162 22.81 0.43 3.11
CA ASN A 162 24.14 1.03 3.26
C ASN A 162 24.40 1.99 2.08
N PRO A 163 24.57 3.31 2.32
CA PRO A 163 24.74 4.30 1.25
C PRO A 163 26.03 4.14 0.46
N ALA A 164 27.03 3.44 1.01
CA ALA A 164 28.28 3.12 0.33
C ALA A 164 28.20 1.84 -0.54
N CYS A 165 27.10 1.08 -0.45
CA CYS A 165 26.96 -0.17 -1.20
C CYS A 165 26.85 0.07 -2.70
N ARG A 166 27.62 -0.69 -3.49
CA ARG A 166 27.63 -0.67 -4.97
C ARG A 166 27.71 -2.11 -5.46
N CYS A 167 26.91 -2.49 -6.45
CA CYS A 167 26.99 -3.83 -7.03
C CYS A 167 28.14 -3.94 -8.04
N SER A 168 28.44 -5.18 -8.45
CA SER A 168 29.45 -5.48 -9.47
C SER A 168 28.98 -5.20 -10.89
N ASP A 169 27.67 -5.08 -11.13
CA ASP A 169 27.10 -4.82 -12.44
C ASP A 169 27.44 -3.40 -12.94
N PRO A 170 28.21 -3.27 -14.04
CA PRO A 170 28.61 -1.97 -14.59
C PRO A 170 27.44 -1.17 -15.17
N SER A 171 26.33 -1.81 -15.51
CA SER A 171 25.14 -1.15 -16.06
C SER A 171 24.16 -0.66 -14.99
N CYS A 172 24.35 -1.07 -13.73
CA CYS A 172 23.42 -0.73 -12.65
C CYS A 172 23.61 0.74 -12.20
N PRO A 173 22.52 1.55 -12.17
CA PRO A 173 22.61 2.96 -11.79
C PRO A 173 23.10 3.21 -10.36
N CYS A 174 23.15 2.19 -9.49
CA CYS A 174 23.68 2.35 -8.13
C CYS A 174 25.15 2.80 -8.13
N ARG A 175 25.91 2.52 -9.21
CA ARG A 175 27.31 2.91 -9.36
C ARG A 175 27.52 4.40 -9.58
N THR A 176 26.59 5.05 -10.25
CA THR A 176 26.73 6.43 -10.73
C THR A 176 25.80 7.40 -9.99
N ASP A 177 24.64 6.93 -9.51
CA ASP A 177 23.67 7.72 -8.78
C ASP A 177 23.63 7.33 -7.29
N SER A 178 24.00 8.28 -6.42
CA SER A 178 24.00 8.12 -4.96
C SER A 178 22.60 8.01 -4.36
N ARG A 179 21.54 8.30 -5.11
CA ARG A 179 20.13 8.09 -4.74
C ARG A 179 19.61 6.72 -5.17
N HIS A 180 20.23 6.08 -6.15
CA HIS A 180 19.84 4.75 -6.60
C HIS A 180 20.49 3.66 -5.75
N ARG A 181 19.73 2.61 -5.43
CA ARG A 181 20.24 1.41 -4.76
C ARG A 181 19.98 0.21 -5.65
N HIS A 182 20.91 -0.74 -5.64
CA HIS A 182 20.67 -2.01 -6.31
C HIS A 182 19.49 -2.72 -5.63
N THR A 183 18.56 -3.19 -6.45
CA THR A 183 17.30 -3.80 -6.05
C THR A 183 17.28 -5.24 -6.54
N TRP A 184 16.89 -6.15 -5.65
CA TRP A 184 16.68 -7.55 -5.99
C TRP A 184 15.19 -7.85 -6.10
N VAL A 185 14.79 -8.56 -7.16
CA VAL A 185 13.40 -8.96 -7.42
C VAL A 185 13.01 -10.21 -6.61
N ARG A 186 11.69 -10.41 -6.44
CA ARG A 186 11.09 -11.48 -5.64
C ARG A 186 11.63 -12.89 -5.92
N ALA A 187 11.93 -13.25 -7.17
CA ALA A 187 12.47 -14.58 -7.49
C ALA A 187 13.88 -14.84 -6.91
N ASP A 188 14.61 -13.77 -6.57
CA ASP A 188 15.93 -13.86 -5.96
C ASP A 188 15.88 -13.70 -4.43
N TRP A 189 14.68 -13.53 -3.85
CA TRP A 189 14.41 -13.44 -2.41
C TRP A 189 14.57 -14.80 -1.71
N GLU A 190 13.96 -15.85 -2.26
CA GLU A 190 13.88 -17.17 -1.63
C GLU A 190 15.25 -17.82 -1.42
N ARG A 191 16.24 -17.44 -2.24
CA ARG A 191 17.64 -17.87 -2.09
C ARG A 191 18.38 -17.15 -0.96
N ARG A 192 17.82 -16.07 -0.39
CA ARG A 192 18.53 -15.12 0.49
C ARG A 192 17.92 -14.95 1.88
N ALA A 193 16.62 -15.23 2.05
CA ALA A 193 15.94 -15.02 3.31
C ALA A 193 15.55 -16.35 3.96
N ASP A 194 16.09 -16.59 5.15
CA ASP A 194 15.34 -17.25 6.22
C ASP A 194 14.68 -16.12 7.04
N PRO A 195 13.41 -15.76 6.77
CA PRO A 195 12.75 -14.60 7.37
C PRO A 195 12.34 -14.93 8.80
N ALA A 196 13.27 -14.86 9.75
CA ALA A 196 12.95 -15.12 11.14
C ALA A 196 12.93 -13.85 12.02
N GLY A 197 11.74 -13.62 12.58
CA GLY A 197 11.54 -13.11 13.94
C GLY A 197 11.31 -11.62 14.09
N THR A 198 10.05 -11.24 14.32
CA THR A 198 9.66 -10.13 15.20
C THR A 198 10.53 -10.14 16.45
N GLY A 199 11.48 -9.22 16.53
CA GLY A 199 12.24 -8.96 17.76
C GLY A 199 11.42 -8.02 18.64
N GLU A 200 10.81 -8.59 19.67
CA GLU A 200 10.30 -7.87 20.83
C GLU A 200 11.41 -7.05 21.49
N GLU A 201 10.99 -5.95 22.11
CA GLU A 201 11.78 -5.07 22.96
C GLU A 201 12.61 -5.82 24.00
N GLY A 202 13.86 -5.38 24.16
CA GLY A 202 14.76 -5.87 25.20
C GLY A 202 15.53 -4.72 25.80
N THR A 203 14.89 -4.03 26.75
CA THR A 203 15.50 -3.10 27.70
C THR A 203 16.73 -3.73 28.37
N ARG A 204 17.88 -3.06 28.29
CA ARG A 204 18.81 -2.80 29.41
C ARG A 204 19.92 -1.84 29.01
#